data_AF-A0A8J2V8R9-F1
#
_entry.id   AF-A0A8J2V8R9-F1
#
_cell.length_a   1.000
_cell.length_b   1.000
_cell.length_c   1.000
_cell.angle_alpha   90.00
_cell.angle_beta   90.00
_cell.angle_gamma   90.00
#
_symmetry.space_group_name_H-M   'P 1'
#
loop_
_entity.id
_entity.type
_entity.pdbx_description
1 polymer ?
#
loop_
_entity_poly.entity_id
_entity_poly.type
_entity_poly.pdbx_seq_one_letter_code
_entity_poly.pdbx_strand_id
1 'polypeptide(L)'
;MDFGGPQMTEQMKEQIAEMMKKALEKTYILNFNKEESSYKEEEKLAAPGAGGGMMAMMGNFTAGAQYKNTTDDLYLQEQEFFGKQFLITDTLPKLEWKLVNVSKQIGQYVAFKATAIKQLGDTDFQSMRRRNSNTDSEKEATETKKDSTEFDLMEEIEIPKEIEIVAWYTPQIPIPQGPGEFSGLPGLILEIQADRTSILCTKIVLNPKEIEIKKPSKGQKVSQEEYQKIVKDKMEEMQEMYGGRGRGRGMQIRMN
;
A
#
# COMPACT_ATOMS: atom_id res chain seq x y z
N MET A 1 -1.72 -15.71 13.99
CA MET A 1 -2.64 -14.84 14.74
C MET A 1 -3.67 -15.75 15.39
N ASP A 2 -3.64 -15.84 16.70
CA ASP A 2 -4.58 -16.65 17.47
C ASP A 2 -5.77 -15.76 17.88
N PHE A 3 -6.95 -16.07 17.37
CA PHE A 3 -8.19 -15.31 17.60
C PHE A 3 -9.06 -16.08 18.58
N GLY A 4 -9.00 -15.70 19.86
CA GLY A 4 -9.73 -16.34 20.96
C GLY A 4 -11.19 -15.90 21.10
N GLY A 5 -12.10 -16.77 20.61
CA GLY A 5 -13.50 -16.94 21.05
C GLY A 5 -14.61 -16.36 20.14
N PRO A 6 -15.80 -17.00 19.99
CA PRO A 6 -16.18 -18.41 20.15
C PRO A 6 -15.85 -19.23 18.88
N GLN A 7 -15.66 -20.54 19.05
CA GLN A 7 -15.07 -21.51 18.11
C GLN A 7 -15.43 -21.30 16.63
N MET A 8 -14.59 -20.53 15.93
CA MET A 8 -14.48 -20.59 14.49
C MET A 8 -13.91 -21.97 14.16
N THR A 9 -14.68 -22.81 13.44
CA THR A 9 -14.20 -24.15 13.08
C THR A 9 -12.95 -24.03 12.21
N GLU A 10 -12.05 -25.01 12.25
CA GLU A 10 -10.85 -25.01 11.39
C GLU A 10 -11.23 -24.85 9.91
N GLN A 11 -12.35 -25.45 9.49
CA GLN A 11 -12.92 -25.26 8.15
C GLN A 11 -13.34 -23.81 7.87
N MET A 12 -13.95 -23.11 8.84
CA MET A 12 -14.29 -21.70 8.68
C MET A 12 -13.04 -20.81 8.65
N LYS A 13 -12.02 -21.11 9.47
CA LYS A 13 -10.74 -20.39 9.43
C LYS A 13 -10.05 -20.57 8.08
N GLU A 14 -10.01 -21.79 7.55
CA GLU A 14 -9.46 -22.10 6.23
C GLU A 14 -10.24 -21.39 5.12
N GLN A 15 -11.57 -21.43 5.15
CA GLN A 15 -12.41 -20.72 4.17
C GLN A 15 -12.20 -19.20 4.22
N ILE A 16 -12.11 -18.61 5.42
CA ILE A 16 -11.84 -17.18 5.59
C ILE A 16 -10.42 -16.84 5.11
N ALA A 17 -9.43 -17.67 5.44
CA ALA A 17 -8.06 -17.50 4.97
C ALA A 17 -7.95 -17.61 3.44
N GLU A 18 -8.67 -18.54 2.82
CA GLU A 18 -8.70 -18.72 1.37
C GLU A 18 -9.42 -17.56 0.67
N MET A 19 -10.55 -17.09 1.21
CA MET A 19 -11.24 -15.90 0.73
C MET A 19 -10.36 -14.65 0.85
N MET A 20 -9.70 -14.46 2.00
CA MET A 20 -8.75 -13.37 2.22
C MET A 20 -7.58 -13.45 1.24
N LYS A 21 -6.98 -14.64 1.06
CA LYS A 21 -5.89 -14.85 0.10
C LYS A 21 -6.32 -14.49 -1.31
N LYS A 22 -7.47 -14.97 -1.78
CA LYS A 22 -8.03 -14.63 -3.09
C LYS A 22 -8.36 -13.14 -3.24
N ALA A 23 -8.82 -12.48 -2.18
CA ALA A 23 -9.09 -11.05 -2.18
C ALA A 23 -7.80 -10.20 -2.18
N LEU A 24 -6.70 -10.72 -1.62
CA LEU A 24 -5.39 -10.07 -1.58
C LEU A 24 -4.55 -10.34 -2.84
N GLU A 25 -4.83 -11.42 -3.57
CA GLU A 25 -4.21 -11.75 -4.86
C GLU A 25 -4.74 -10.84 -6.00
N LYS A 26 -4.27 -9.60 -5.99
CA LYS A 26 -4.57 -8.61 -7.02
C LYS A 26 -3.69 -8.81 -8.25
N THR A 27 -4.30 -8.63 -9.42
CA THR A 27 -3.57 -8.65 -10.70
C THR A 27 -3.37 -7.21 -11.16
N TYR A 28 -2.18 -6.88 -11.65
CA TYR A 28 -1.87 -5.54 -12.15
C TYR A 28 -1.34 -5.62 -13.57
N ILE A 29 -1.61 -4.57 -14.35
CA ILE A 29 -1.14 -4.43 -15.73
C ILE A 29 -0.18 -3.25 -15.78
N LEU A 30 1.05 -3.51 -16.23
CA LEU A 30 2.06 -2.51 -16.55
C LEU A 30 2.16 -2.38 -18.08
N ASN A 31 1.74 -1.26 -18.63
CA ASN A 31 2.01 -0.89 -20.02
C ASN A 31 3.15 0.11 -20.03
N PHE A 32 4.15 -0.08 -20.89
CA PHE A 32 5.34 0.76 -20.89
C PHE A 32 5.95 0.90 -22.29
N ASN A 33 6.65 2.01 -22.48
CA ASN A 33 7.61 2.20 -23.55
C ASN A 33 8.93 2.72 -22.94
N LYS A 34 9.81 3.34 -23.75
CA LYS A 34 11.10 3.84 -23.25
C LYS A 34 10.97 5.04 -22.31
N GLU A 35 9.91 5.84 -22.45
CA GLU A 35 9.73 7.14 -21.81
C GLU A 35 8.61 7.09 -20.77
N GLU A 36 7.50 6.45 -21.10
CA GLU A 36 6.26 6.46 -20.33
C GLU A 36 5.85 5.06 -19.88
N SER A 37 5.16 4.97 -18.75
CA SER A 37 4.43 3.77 -18.37
C SER A 37 3.17 4.07 -17.56
N SER A 38 2.19 3.18 -17.67
CA SER A 38 0.96 3.18 -16.87
C SER A 38 0.83 1.87 -16.11
N TYR A 39 0.48 1.94 -14.84
CA TYR A 39 0.31 0.80 -13.96
C TYR A 39 -1.06 0.87 -13.29
N LYS A 40 -1.85 -0.20 -13.38
CA LYS A 40 -3.18 -0.24 -12.75
C LYS A 40 -3.57 -1.65 -12.35
N GLU A 41 -4.40 -1.76 -11.32
CA GLU A 41 -5.06 -3.01 -10.97
C GLU A 41 -6.03 -3.44 -12.08
N GLU A 42 -6.04 -4.72 -12.40
CA GLU A 42 -7.04 -5.34 -13.26
C GLU A 42 -8.27 -5.65 -12.39
N GLU A 43 -9.30 -4.81 -12.49
CA GLU A 43 -10.54 -4.99 -11.73
C GLU A 43 -11.22 -6.31 -12.09
N LYS A 44 -11.29 -7.21 -11.12
CA LYS A 44 -12.22 -8.35 -11.14
C LYS A 44 -13.48 -7.93 -10.41
N LEU A 45 -14.65 -8.23 -10.98
CA LEU A 45 -15.93 -7.99 -10.33
C LEU A 45 -15.92 -8.61 -8.93
N ALA A 46 -15.98 -7.76 -7.90
CA ALA A 46 -16.01 -8.21 -6.52
C ALA A 46 -17.30 -9.01 -6.27
N ALA A 47 -17.19 -10.13 -5.54
CA ALA A 47 -18.37 -10.82 -5.05
C ALA A 47 -19.11 -9.90 -4.05
N PRO A 48 -20.45 -9.78 -4.14
CA PRO A 48 -21.23 -8.98 -3.20
C PRO A 48 -20.98 -9.40 -1.75
N GLY A 49 -20.63 -8.46 -0.87
CA GLY A 49 -20.51 -8.69 0.57
C GLY A 49 -19.12 -9.10 1.11
N ALA A 50 -18.07 -9.09 0.28
CA ALA A 50 -16.74 -9.58 0.67
C ALA A 50 -15.90 -8.66 1.59
N GLY A 51 -16.39 -7.48 1.99
CA GLY A 51 -15.61 -6.52 2.77
C GLY A 51 -16.32 -6.03 4.02
N GLY A 52 -15.91 -6.54 5.20
CA GLY A 52 -16.25 -5.89 6.47
C GLY A 52 -15.63 -4.50 6.57
N GLY A 53 -16.04 -3.69 7.55
CA GLY A 53 -15.63 -2.27 7.68
C GLY A 53 -14.12 -2.02 7.65
N MET A 54 -13.31 -2.95 8.19
CA MET A 54 -11.84 -2.88 8.16
C MET A 54 -11.25 -3.08 6.74
N MET A 55 -11.87 -3.91 5.90
CA MET A 55 -11.40 -4.15 4.53
C MET A 55 -11.82 -3.02 3.58
N ALA A 56 -13.00 -2.43 3.81
CA ALA A 56 -13.42 -1.19 3.14
C ALA A 56 -12.50 -0.01 3.50
N MET A 57 -12.05 0.07 4.76
CA MET A 57 -11.09 1.07 5.19
C MET A 57 -9.72 0.86 4.53
N MET A 58 -9.20 -0.38 4.44
CA MET A 58 -7.95 -0.67 3.72
C MET A 58 -8.00 -0.38 2.22
N GLY A 59 -9.17 -0.54 1.59
CA GLY A 59 -9.37 -0.19 0.18
C GLY A 59 -9.07 1.29 -0.14
N ASN A 60 -9.39 2.20 0.79
CA ASN A 60 -9.10 3.65 0.66
C ASN A 60 -7.59 3.98 0.68
N PHE A 61 -6.72 3.04 1.04
CA PHE A 61 -5.27 3.21 1.07
C PHE A 61 -4.54 2.41 -0.03
N THR A 62 -5.29 1.76 -0.91
CA THR A 62 -4.71 1.17 -2.12
C THR A 62 -4.54 2.27 -3.17
N ALA A 63 -3.36 2.33 -3.79
CA ALA A 63 -3.11 3.23 -4.91
C ALA A 63 -3.96 2.84 -6.12
N GLY A 64 -4.58 3.83 -6.78
CA GLY A 64 -5.32 3.64 -8.01
C GLY A 64 -4.41 3.57 -9.24
N ALA A 65 -4.92 4.03 -10.39
CA ALA A 65 -4.16 4.08 -11.62
C ALA A 65 -2.95 5.02 -11.49
N GLN A 66 -1.78 4.52 -11.86
CA GLN A 66 -0.50 5.24 -11.80
C GLN A 66 0.05 5.43 -13.20
N TYR A 67 0.77 6.53 -13.39
CA TYR A 67 1.46 6.86 -14.62
C TYR A 67 2.77 7.55 -14.31
N LYS A 68 3.79 7.26 -15.11
CA LYS A 68 5.07 7.96 -15.06
C LYS A 68 5.62 8.29 -16.44
N ASN A 69 6.37 9.38 -16.51
CA ASN A 69 7.21 9.73 -17.64
C ASN A 69 8.63 10.04 -17.12
N THR A 70 9.61 9.24 -17.53
CA THR A 70 11.01 9.36 -17.09
C THR A 70 11.77 10.48 -17.80
N THR A 71 11.27 10.98 -18.93
CA THR A 71 11.85 12.12 -19.66
C THR A 71 11.47 13.44 -19.00
N ASP A 72 10.21 13.55 -18.58
CA ASP A 72 9.64 14.77 -17.97
C ASP A 72 9.78 14.80 -16.44
N ASP A 73 10.35 13.75 -15.83
CA ASP A 73 10.41 13.54 -14.37
C ASP A 73 9.01 13.71 -13.73
N LEU A 74 7.99 13.06 -14.31
CA LEU A 74 6.59 13.20 -13.93
C LEU A 74 6.02 11.89 -13.39
N TYR A 75 5.33 11.98 -12.25
CA TYR A 75 4.55 10.93 -11.63
C TYR A 75 3.11 11.39 -11.39
N LEU A 76 2.14 10.56 -11.78
CA LEU A 76 0.72 10.77 -11.55
C LEU A 76 0.10 9.54 -10.89
N GLN A 77 -0.78 9.74 -9.91
CA GLN A 77 -1.53 8.66 -9.27
C GLN A 77 -2.98 9.10 -8.97
N GLU A 78 -3.94 8.32 -9.43
CA GLU A 78 -5.32 8.43 -8.94
C GLU A 78 -5.42 7.81 -7.56
N GLN A 79 -6.07 8.52 -6.66
CA GLN A 79 -6.27 8.08 -5.30
C GLN A 79 -7.69 8.41 -4.84
N GLU A 80 -8.45 7.40 -4.45
CA GLU A 80 -9.72 7.60 -3.77
C GLU A 80 -9.50 7.51 -2.26
N PHE A 81 -10.04 8.49 -1.54
CA PHE A 81 -9.97 8.55 -0.09
C PHE A 81 -11.26 9.15 0.46
N PHE A 82 -12.02 8.34 1.20
CA PHE A 82 -13.31 8.73 1.81
C PHE A 82 -14.31 9.33 0.83
N GLY A 83 -14.46 8.70 -0.33
CA GLY A 83 -15.40 9.12 -1.38
C GLY A 83 -14.99 10.39 -2.13
N LYS A 84 -13.78 10.92 -1.86
CA LYS A 84 -13.16 11.97 -2.66
C LYS A 84 -12.08 11.36 -3.54
N GLN A 85 -11.96 11.87 -4.76
CA GLN A 85 -10.92 11.47 -5.71
C GLN A 85 -9.86 12.56 -5.81
N PHE A 86 -8.59 12.15 -5.77
CA PHE A 86 -7.41 12.98 -5.86
C PHE A 86 -6.55 12.50 -7.03
N LEU A 87 -5.92 13.45 -7.73
CA LEU A 87 -4.87 13.19 -8.71
C LEU A 87 -3.56 13.69 -8.11
N ILE A 88 -2.81 12.78 -7.50
CA ILE A 88 -1.49 13.08 -6.96
C ILE A 88 -0.56 13.34 -8.14
N THR A 89 0.05 14.51 -8.20
CA THR A 89 0.98 14.95 -9.24
C THR A 89 2.30 15.34 -8.61
N ASP A 90 3.37 14.62 -8.93
CA ASP A 90 4.70 14.84 -8.34
C ASP A 90 5.82 14.45 -9.32
N THR A 91 7.06 14.52 -8.86
CA THR A 91 8.26 14.03 -9.56
C THR A 91 8.52 12.56 -9.23
N LEU A 92 9.39 11.88 -10.00
CA LEU A 92 9.68 10.47 -9.75
C LEU A 92 10.58 10.31 -8.51
N PRO A 93 10.29 9.34 -7.63
CA PRO A 93 11.13 9.07 -6.48
C PRO A 93 12.51 8.59 -6.95
N LYS A 94 13.55 9.31 -6.51
CA LYS A 94 14.94 8.99 -6.83
C LYS A 94 15.45 7.94 -5.85
N LEU A 95 15.36 6.67 -6.26
CA LEU A 95 15.86 5.53 -5.50
C LEU A 95 17.34 5.25 -5.86
N GLU A 96 18.21 5.27 -4.85
CA GLU A 96 19.62 4.89 -5.00
C GLU A 96 19.77 3.37 -4.98
N TRP A 97 19.69 2.75 -6.16
CA TRP A 97 19.82 1.30 -6.29
C TRP A 97 21.26 0.81 -6.12
N LYS A 98 21.44 -0.14 -5.20
CA LYS A 98 22.65 -0.95 -5.06
C LYS A 98 22.49 -2.24 -5.86
N LEU A 99 23.25 -2.38 -6.94
CA LEU A 99 23.25 -3.59 -7.74
C LEU A 99 23.97 -4.72 -7.01
N VAL A 100 23.33 -5.88 -6.92
CA VAL A 100 23.85 -7.07 -6.24
C VAL A 100 24.13 -8.14 -7.29
N ASN A 101 25.33 -8.74 -7.25
CA ASN A 101 25.74 -9.77 -8.21
C ASN A 101 25.12 -11.14 -7.88
N VAL A 102 23.80 -11.19 -7.79
CA VAL A 102 23.00 -12.39 -7.60
C VAL A 102 21.96 -12.42 -8.70
N SER A 103 21.83 -13.56 -9.38
CA SER A 103 20.86 -13.75 -10.44
C SER A 103 19.91 -14.91 -10.16
N LYS A 104 18.70 -14.83 -10.73
CA LYS A 104 17.72 -15.91 -10.75
C LYS A 104 16.89 -15.89 -12.04
N GLN A 105 16.27 -17.01 -12.37
CA GLN A 105 15.35 -17.08 -13.51
C GLN A 105 13.95 -16.60 -13.09
N ILE A 106 13.35 -15.69 -13.84
CA ILE A 106 11.95 -15.29 -13.71
C ILE A 106 11.28 -15.46 -15.07
N GLY A 107 10.40 -16.46 -15.18
CA GLY A 107 9.90 -16.92 -16.48
C GLY A 107 11.06 -17.35 -17.38
N GLN A 108 11.20 -16.69 -18.52
CA GLN A 108 12.28 -16.95 -19.49
C GLN A 108 13.48 -16.00 -19.36
N TYR A 109 13.43 -15.03 -18.45
CA TYR A 109 14.43 -13.97 -18.33
C TYR A 109 15.37 -14.23 -17.16
N VAL A 110 16.65 -13.91 -17.33
CA VAL A 110 17.62 -13.83 -16.24
C VAL A 110 17.45 -12.49 -15.56
N ALA A 111 17.13 -12.49 -14.28
CA ALA A 111 16.96 -11.30 -13.47
C ALA A 111 18.07 -11.18 -12.42
N PHE A 112 18.53 -9.95 -12.17
CA PHE A 112 19.56 -9.62 -11.19
C PHE A 112 18.95 -8.86 -10.02
N LYS A 113 19.48 -9.08 -8.83
CA LYS A 113 19.02 -8.41 -7.60
C LYS A 113 19.56 -6.98 -7.54
N ALA A 114 18.73 -6.05 -7.12
CA ALA A 114 19.12 -4.72 -6.67
C ALA A 114 18.38 -4.40 -5.37
N THR A 115 18.99 -3.59 -4.52
CA THR A 115 18.37 -3.11 -3.27
C THR A 115 18.40 -1.59 -3.18
N ALA A 116 17.38 -0.99 -2.57
CA ALA A 116 17.33 0.43 -2.29
C ALA A 116 16.67 0.65 -0.93
N ILE A 117 16.90 1.81 -0.32
CA ILE A 117 16.20 2.23 0.90
C ILE A 117 15.20 3.31 0.50
N LYS A 118 13.93 3.14 0.88
CA LYS A 118 12.89 4.16 0.72
C LYS A 118 12.49 4.70 2.07
N GLN A 119 12.45 6.02 2.16
CA GLN A 119 11.89 6.76 3.28
C GLN A 119 10.36 6.73 3.19
N LEU A 120 9.70 6.42 4.29
CA LEU A 120 8.25 6.46 4.42
C LEU A 120 7.82 7.72 5.18
N GLY A 121 6.67 8.26 4.78
CA GLY A 121 5.98 9.30 5.52
C GLY A 121 5.05 8.72 6.57
N ASP A 122 4.58 9.59 7.48
CA ASP A 122 3.63 9.26 8.56
C ASP A 122 2.27 8.74 8.05
N THR A 123 2.05 8.76 6.74
CA THR A 123 0.82 8.32 6.08
C THR A 123 1.00 7.07 5.20
N ASP A 124 2.14 6.39 5.27
CA ASP A 124 2.39 5.14 4.55
C ASP A 124 1.71 3.95 5.24
N PHE A 125 0.38 3.99 5.23
CA PHE A 125 -0.49 3.10 5.97
C PHE A 125 -0.36 1.62 5.60
N GLN A 126 0.16 1.32 4.40
CA GLN A 126 0.46 -0.06 3.99
C GLN A 126 1.57 -0.69 4.84
N SER A 127 2.47 0.13 5.37
CA SER A 127 3.58 -0.29 6.23
C SER A 127 3.24 -0.22 7.72
N MET A 128 2.00 0.13 8.09
CA MET A 128 1.56 0.14 9.49
C MET A 128 1.70 -1.24 10.12
N ARG A 129 2.38 -1.29 11.26
CA ARG A 129 2.59 -2.50 12.06
C ARG A 129 1.99 -2.30 13.44
N ARG A 130 1.45 -3.39 14.01
CA ARG A 130 1.12 -3.37 15.44
C ARG A 130 2.41 -3.24 16.23
N ARG A 131 2.46 -2.24 17.10
CA ARG A 131 3.54 -1.99 18.04
C ARG A 131 3.68 -3.22 18.92
N ASN A 132 4.88 -3.81 18.91
CA ASN A 132 5.14 -5.00 19.71
C ASN A 132 5.34 -4.58 21.17
N SER A 133 4.45 -5.00 22.07
CA SER A 133 4.50 -4.71 23.51
C SER A 133 5.77 -5.20 24.24
N ASN A 134 6.71 -5.87 23.54
CA ASN A 134 7.87 -6.53 24.15
C ASN A 134 9.22 -5.88 23.83
N THR A 135 9.24 -4.70 23.20
CA THR A 135 10.47 -3.94 22.88
C THR A 135 10.31 -2.50 23.33
N ASP A 136 10.22 -2.30 24.64
CA ASP A 136 10.53 -1.04 25.34
C ASP A 136 10.54 -1.32 26.85
N SER A 137 11.40 -2.24 27.30
CA SER A 137 11.77 -2.36 28.71
C SER A 137 12.98 -1.47 29.00
N GLU A 138 12.90 -0.17 28.67
CA GLU A 138 13.82 0.87 29.15
C GLU A 138 13.34 2.25 28.66
N LYS A 139 12.19 2.70 29.18
CA LYS A 139 11.92 4.12 29.43
C LYS A 139 10.81 4.26 30.47
N GLU A 140 11.03 5.22 31.35
CA GLU A 140 10.60 5.27 32.74
C GLU A 140 9.09 5.22 32.97
N ALA A 141 8.75 4.60 34.10
CA ALA A 141 7.43 4.55 34.69
C ALA A 141 6.85 5.95 34.92
N THR A 142 5.67 6.20 34.35
CA THR A 142 4.62 6.93 35.07
C THR A 142 3.32 6.16 34.94
N GLU A 143 2.74 5.87 36.10
CA GLU A 143 1.58 5.02 36.30
C GLU A 143 0.33 5.58 35.61
N THR A 144 -0.34 4.76 34.79
CA THR A 144 -1.79 4.61 34.92
C THR A 144 -2.21 3.26 34.34
N LYS A 145 -2.52 2.30 35.21
CA LYS A 145 -3.34 1.14 34.83
C LYS A 145 -4.73 1.68 34.48
N LYS A 146 -5.08 1.70 33.19
CA LYS A 146 -6.46 1.87 32.74
C LYS A 146 -7.00 0.58 32.16
N ASP A 147 -8.26 0.38 32.48
CA ASP A 147 -9.09 -0.81 32.32
C ASP A 147 -9.19 -1.27 30.85
N SER A 148 -9.25 -2.58 30.65
CA SER A 148 -9.00 -3.27 29.38
C SER A 148 -10.15 -3.23 28.36
N THR A 149 -10.70 -2.06 28.05
CA THR A 149 -11.72 -1.91 26.98
C THR A 149 -11.64 -0.62 26.15
N GLU A 150 -10.48 0.04 26.10
CA GLU A 150 -10.20 1.16 25.18
C GLU A 150 -9.35 0.65 24.00
N PHE A 151 -9.97 0.44 22.84
CA PHE A 151 -9.27 0.04 21.61
C PHE A 151 -8.79 1.32 20.90
N ASP A 152 -7.69 1.91 21.38
CA ASP A 152 -7.04 3.03 20.69
C ASP A 152 -6.23 2.49 19.51
N LEU A 153 -6.90 2.27 18.38
CA LEU A 153 -6.34 1.65 17.19
C LEU A 153 -5.10 2.40 16.66
N MET A 154 -4.91 3.68 16.99
CA MET A 154 -3.78 4.48 16.49
C MET A 154 -2.56 4.49 17.41
N GLU A 155 -2.70 4.35 18.73
CA GLU A 155 -1.56 4.35 19.66
C GLU A 155 -0.70 3.07 19.57
N GLU A 156 -1.32 1.96 19.17
CA GLU A 156 -0.64 0.67 18.98
C GLU A 156 -0.09 0.47 17.56
N ILE A 157 -0.04 1.51 16.71
CA ILE A 157 0.43 1.37 15.34
C ILE A 157 1.65 2.23 15.07
N GLU A 158 2.72 1.61 14.57
CA GLU A 158 3.94 2.28 14.15
C GLU A 158 4.15 2.10 12.64
N ILE A 159 4.54 3.18 11.96
CA ILE A 159 5.01 3.16 10.57
C ILE A 159 6.54 3.25 10.62
N PRO A 160 7.27 2.27 10.06
CA PRO A 160 8.73 2.35 10.02
C PRO A 160 9.16 3.53 9.16
N LYS A 161 10.17 4.29 9.60
CA LYS A 161 10.70 5.45 8.85
C LYS A 161 11.33 5.06 7.52
N GLU A 162 11.93 3.88 7.46
CA GLU A 162 12.65 3.38 6.29
C GLU A 162 12.29 1.92 6.03
N ILE A 163 12.19 1.57 4.75
CA ILE A 163 12.05 0.19 4.30
C ILE A 163 13.13 -0.14 3.27
N GLU A 164 13.63 -1.37 3.35
CA GLU A 164 14.44 -1.94 2.27
C GLU A 164 13.52 -2.42 1.15
N ILE A 165 13.82 -1.99 -0.06
CA ILE A 165 13.20 -2.45 -1.29
C ILE A 165 14.17 -3.40 -1.97
N VAL A 166 13.69 -4.58 -2.33
CA VAL A 166 14.42 -5.54 -3.16
C VAL A 166 13.75 -5.62 -4.52
N ALA A 167 14.49 -5.31 -5.58
CA ALA A 167 14.03 -5.44 -6.95
C ALA A 167 14.82 -6.53 -7.69
N TRP A 168 14.14 -7.29 -8.54
CA TRP A 168 14.77 -8.16 -9.52
C TRP A 168 14.51 -7.63 -10.92
N TYR A 169 15.56 -7.24 -11.64
CA TYR A 169 15.45 -6.61 -12.95
C TYR A 169 16.18 -7.41 -14.03
N THR A 170 15.74 -7.32 -15.29
CA THR A 170 16.38 -8.01 -16.41
C THR A 170 16.95 -7.02 -17.44
N PRO A 171 18.27 -7.02 -17.68
CA PRO A 171 18.89 -6.25 -18.76
C PRO A 171 18.48 -6.70 -20.17
N GLN A 172 17.88 -7.89 -20.30
CA GLN A 172 17.44 -8.43 -21.58
C GLN A 172 16.33 -7.58 -22.22
N ILE A 173 15.55 -6.87 -21.38
CA ILE A 173 14.63 -5.83 -21.80
C ILE A 173 15.21 -4.52 -21.25
N PRO A 174 16.04 -3.78 -22.02
CA PRO A 174 16.79 -2.61 -21.56
C PRO A 174 15.90 -1.37 -21.48
N ILE A 175 14.81 -1.47 -20.72
CA ILE A 175 13.85 -0.41 -20.48
C ILE A 175 13.80 -0.19 -18.96
N PRO A 176 14.17 0.99 -18.43
CA PRO A 176 14.33 1.24 -16.99
C PRO A 176 12.98 1.47 -16.27
N GLN A 177 11.97 0.68 -16.62
CA GLN A 177 10.60 0.77 -16.12
C GLN A 177 10.33 -0.37 -15.13
N GLY A 178 9.28 -0.22 -14.33
CA GLY A 178 8.89 -1.18 -13.31
C GLY A 178 7.48 -0.89 -12.80
N PRO A 179 6.92 -1.77 -11.95
CA PRO A 179 5.58 -1.58 -11.40
C PRO A 179 5.51 -0.32 -10.54
N GLY A 180 4.36 0.36 -10.60
CA GLY A 180 4.09 1.61 -9.90
C GLY A 180 5.18 2.68 -10.02
N GLU A 181 5.65 3.22 -8.90
CA GLU A 181 6.66 4.28 -8.85
C GLU A 181 8.10 3.80 -9.15
N PHE A 182 8.35 2.48 -9.07
CA PHE A 182 9.71 1.95 -9.11
C PHE A 182 10.31 1.98 -10.52
N SER A 183 11.46 2.63 -10.69
CA SER A 183 12.17 2.80 -11.97
C SER A 183 13.67 3.02 -11.74
N GLY A 184 14.44 3.14 -12.83
CA GLY A 184 15.84 3.57 -12.78
C GLY A 184 16.89 2.46 -12.75
N LEU A 185 16.49 1.18 -12.83
CA LEU A 185 17.41 0.05 -13.00
C LEU A 185 17.79 -0.14 -14.48
N PRO A 186 18.96 -0.73 -14.79
CA PRO A 186 19.41 -0.95 -16.16
C PRO A 186 18.69 -2.15 -16.81
N GLY A 187 17.35 -2.12 -16.81
CA GLY A 187 16.47 -3.16 -17.32
C GLY A 187 15.08 -3.11 -16.69
N LEU A 188 14.16 -3.90 -17.24
CA LEU A 188 12.79 -3.98 -16.75
C LEU A 188 12.74 -4.69 -15.39
N ILE A 189 12.02 -4.10 -14.43
CA ILE A 189 11.82 -4.72 -13.12
C ILE A 189 10.72 -5.79 -13.22
N LEU A 190 11.07 -7.03 -12.86
CA LEU A 190 10.19 -8.19 -12.93
C LEU A 190 9.61 -8.59 -11.57
N GLU A 191 10.30 -8.28 -10.48
CA GLU A 191 9.81 -8.54 -9.14
C GLU A 191 10.23 -7.42 -8.21
N ILE A 192 9.32 -6.99 -7.34
CA ILE A 192 9.59 -6.03 -6.27
C ILE A 192 9.07 -6.58 -4.96
N GLN A 193 9.90 -6.50 -3.94
CA GLN A 193 9.54 -6.73 -2.55
C GLN A 193 9.77 -5.42 -1.81
N ALA A 194 8.69 -4.83 -1.31
CA ALA A 194 8.70 -3.60 -0.53
C ALA A 194 7.92 -3.84 0.76
N ASP A 195 8.62 -3.84 1.89
CA ASP A 195 8.07 -4.23 3.19
C ASP A 195 7.43 -5.63 3.17
N ARG A 196 6.11 -5.73 3.35
CA ARG A 196 5.32 -6.98 3.32
C ARG A 196 4.67 -7.26 1.96
N THR A 197 4.85 -6.35 1.01
CA THR A 197 4.24 -6.43 -0.33
C THR A 197 5.24 -7.02 -1.31
N SER A 198 4.84 -8.08 -2.01
CA SER A 198 5.61 -8.64 -3.12
C SER A 198 4.80 -8.57 -4.40
N ILE A 199 5.35 -7.96 -5.44
CA ILE A 199 4.78 -7.89 -6.78
C ILE A 199 5.67 -8.71 -7.69
N LEU A 200 5.11 -9.75 -8.31
CA LEU A 200 5.82 -10.63 -9.25
C LEU A 200 5.19 -10.53 -10.64
N CYS A 201 6.03 -10.33 -11.65
CA CYS A 201 5.62 -10.38 -13.05
C CYS A 201 5.38 -11.83 -13.47
N THR A 202 4.15 -12.13 -13.90
CA THR A 202 3.74 -13.47 -14.34
C THR A 202 3.72 -13.63 -15.85
N LYS A 203 3.48 -12.54 -16.60
CA LYS A 203 3.36 -12.54 -18.06
C LYS A 203 3.91 -11.26 -18.65
N ILE A 204 4.68 -11.39 -19.73
CA ILE A 204 5.22 -10.27 -20.50
C ILE A 204 4.78 -10.42 -21.96
N VAL A 205 4.21 -9.36 -22.52
CA VAL A 205 3.86 -9.26 -23.94
C VAL A 205 4.72 -8.14 -24.53
N LEU A 206 5.69 -8.50 -25.36
CA LEU A 206 6.59 -7.53 -26.02
C LEU A 206 6.01 -7.11 -27.37
N ASN A 207 6.10 -5.82 -27.67
CA ASN A 207 5.69 -5.20 -28.94
C ASN A 207 4.26 -5.58 -29.40
N PRO A 208 3.22 -5.43 -28.56
CA PRO A 208 1.85 -5.55 -29.05
C PRO A 208 1.55 -4.47 -30.10
N LYS A 209 0.66 -4.77 -31.05
CA LYS A 209 0.34 -3.89 -32.19
C LYS A 209 -0.24 -2.54 -31.78
N GLU A 210 -0.91 -2.47 -30.64
CA GLU A 210 -1.44 -1.26 -30.04
C GLU A 210 -1.11 -1.27 -28.53
N ILE A 211 -0.43 -0.22 -28.05
CA ILE A 211 -0.26 0.06 -26.61
C ILE A 211 -0.91 1.41 -26.35
N GLU A 212 -1.96 1.43 -25.54
CA GLU A 212 -2.54 2.67 -25.05
C GLU A 212 -2.05 2.92 -23.62
N ILE A 213 -1.09 3.83 -23.46
CA ILE A 213 -0.63 4.30 -22.15
C ILE A 213 -1.57 5.41 -21.70
N LYS A 214 -2.48 5.09 -20.78
CA LYS A 214 -3.49 6.05 -20.32
C LYS A 214 -2.93 6.90 -19.19
N LYS A 215 -2.93 8.23 -19.40
CA LYS A 215 -2.61 9.20 -18.36
C LYS A 215 -3.84 9.40 -17.47
N PRO A 216 -3.74 9.18 -16.15
CA PRO A 216 -4.81 9.47 -15.23
C PRO A 216 -5.09 10.97 -15.19
N SER A 217 -6.35 11.33 -15.02
CA SER A 217 -6.79 12.73 -15.02
C SER A 217 -7.93 13.02 -14.06
N LYS A 218 -8.40 12.01 -13.30
CA LYS A 218 -9.55 12.14 -12.42
C LYS A 218 -9.15 12.61 -11.03
N GLY A 219 -10.00 13.43 -10.43
CA GLY A 219 -9.85 13.92 -9.07
C GLY A 219 -9.21 15.30 -8.95
N GLN A 220 -9.18 15.82 -7.73
CA GLN A 220 -8.54 17.09 -7.39
C GLN A 220 -7.02 16.95 -7.50
N LYS A 221 -6.37 17.80 -8.29
CA LYS A 221 -4.90 17.83 -8.38
C LYS A 221 -4.29 18.29 -7.08
N VAL A 222 -3.39 17.48 -6.54
CA VAL A 222 -2.65 17.73 -5.29
C VAL A 222 -1.23 17.20 -5.44
N SER A 223 -0.26 17.77 -4.72
CA SER A 223 1.06 17.15 -4.59
C SER A 223 1.03 15.95 -3.64
N GLN A 224 2.12 15.17 -3.59
CA GLN A 224 2.20 14.07 -2.62
C GLN A 224 2.14 14.62 -1.18
N GLU A 225 2.86 15.69 -0.87
CA GLU A 225 2.84 16.32 0.46
C GLU A 225 1.44 16.86 0.84
N GLU A 226 0.73 17.48 -0.10
CA GLU A 226 -0.63 17.97 0.13
C GLU A 226 -1.58 16.81 0.41
N TYR A 227 -1.46 15.72 -0.35
CA TYR A 227 -2.25 14.52 -0.12
C TYR A 227 -1.99 13.93 1.27
N GLN A 228 -0.72 13.83 1.70
CA GLN A 228 -0.36 13.35 3.04
C GLN A 228 -1.00 14.21 4.14
N LYS A 229 -0.99 15.54 4.00
CA LYS A 229 -1.68 16.45 4.93
C LYS A 229 -3.18 16.21 4.98
N ILE A 230 -3.84 16.10 3.83
CA ILE A 230 -5.28 15.81 3.74
C ILE A 230 -5.64 14.51 4.46
N VAL A 231 -4.83 13.47 4.26
CA VAL A 231 -5.08 12.18 4.90
C VAL A 231 -4.86 12.27 6.41
N LYS A 232 -3.78 12.92 6.85
CA LYS A 232 -3.48 13.12 8.27
C LYS A 232 -4.60 13.89 8.99
N ASP A 233 -4.99 15.06 8.46
CA ASP A 233 -6.05 15.89 9.04
C ASP A 233 -7.37 15.11 9.13
N LYS A 234 -7.69 14.33 8.09
CA LYS A 234 -8.93 13.56 8.07
C LYS A 234 -8.90 12.38 9.05
N MET A 235 -7.74 11.77 9.24
CA MET A 235 -7.54 10.73 10.24
C MET A 235 -7.68 11.27 11.66
N GLU A 236 -7.07 12.42 11.96
CA GLU A 236 -7.21 13.10 13.25
C GLU A 236 -8.68 13.46 13.52
N GLU A 237 -9.39 14.03 12.54
CA GLU A 237 -10.83 14.33 12.64
C GLU A 237 -11.66 13.06 12.96
N MET A 238 -11.34 11.94 12.30
CA MET A 238 -12.00 10.67 12.60
C MET A 238 -11.66 10.15 13.99
N GLN A 239 -10.41 10.25 14.43
CA GLN A 239 -10.00 9.83 15.76
C GLN A 239 -10.75 10.63 16.84
N GLU A 240 -10.92 11.94 16.67
CA GLU A 240 -11.72 12.77 17.58
C GLU A 240 -13.20 12.37 17.59
N MET A 241 -13.79 12.15 16.41
CA MET A 241 -15.21 11.78 16.29
C MET A 241 -15.53 10.37 16.83
N TYR A 242 -14.62 9.41 16.67
CA TYR A 242 -14.81 8.02 17.09
C TYR A 242 -14.27 7.74 18.51
N GLY A 243 -13.21 8.43 18.94
CA GLY A 243 -12.64 8.35 20.30
C GLY A 243 -13.51 9.03 21.37
N GLY A 244 -14.45 9.90 20.98
CA GLY A 244 -15.34 10.60 21.92
C GLY A 244 -16.53 9.78 22.49
N ARG A 245 -16.81 8.57 21.97
CA ARG A 245 -18.01 7.79 22.34
C ARG A 245 -17.86 6.83 23.52
N GLY A 246 -16.67 6.72 24.10
CA GLY A 246 -16.39 5.88 25.27
C GLY A 246 -16.59 6.55 26.65
N ARG A 247 -16.87 7.86 26.71
CA ARG A 247 -17.18 8.53 27.99
C ARG A 247 -18.61 8.22 28.41
N GLY A 248 -18.76 7.22 29.27
CA GLY A 248 -20.00 6.89 29.96
C GLY A 248 -20.71 8.14 30.50
N ARG A 249 -21.84 8.48 29.87
CA ARG A 249 -22.89 9.29 30.47
C ARG A 249 -24.21 8.70 30.00
N GLY A 250 -24.88 7.98 30.90
CA GLY A 250 -26.22 7.47 30.64
C GLY A 250 -27.10 8.58 30.09
N MET A 251 -27.74 8.32 28.95
CA MET A 251 -28.85 9.12 28.47
C MET A 251 -30.02 8.94 29.45
N GLN A 252 -30.05 9.74 30.51
CA GLN A 252 -31.28 9.98 31.26
C GLN A 252 -32.00 11.16 30.59
N ILE A 253 -33.00 10.82 29.78
CA ILE A 253 -34.03 11.79 29.37
C ILE A 253 -35.01 11.88 30.54
N ARG A 254 -35.06 13.03 31.23
CA ARG A 254 -36.22 13.38 32.07
C ARG A 254 -37.27 14.03 31.18
N MET A 255 -38.43 13.41 31.11
CA MET A 255 -39.65 14.05 30.60
C MET A 255 -40.43 14.60 31.79
N ASN A 256 -40.87 15.85 31.70
CA ASN A 256 -41.95 16.41 32.51
C ASN A 256 -43.24 16.42 31.68
#